data_AF-A0A4Z1I2K7-F1
#
_entry.id   AF-A0A4Z1I2K7-F1
#
_cell.length_a   1.000
_cell.length_b   1.000
_cell.length_c   1.000
_cell.angle_alpha   90.00
_cell.angle_beta   90.00
_cell.angle_gamma   90.00
#
_symmetry.space_group_name_H-M   'P 1'
#
loop_
_entity.id
_entity.type
_entity.pdbx_description
1 polymer ?
#
loop_
_entity_poly.entity_id
_entity_poly.type
_entity_poly.pdbx_seq_one_letter_code
_entity_poly.pdbx_strand_id
1 'polypeptide(L)'
;MLHRNRSLVRYIWLFLELQEYDCNECDTHDAELFSISNINNTLITTGILNLFTTLSVWEPGNSLLLDISVHSPSDSEHWFKYLTFEPDVAFDMFDRNPHTKTSMPVRPTDHHHGWIAGSRNSIPSLVAVEKVFGEIFGGSPFKSLKQEDQWWQRLPLVPAITDFRKFTMSLGRSGLMIYSNGQINLLFESLPCAQLQKLIIFGNFEQTYPASYGSYCGPTRIPSSSISKALTNASFTLEHLSISFIVEVNHFFKFRELSWKCPNLTWLALTSRLLIPQVLPAELDDLLRAAAAAAMKMPNLEIMELWNGEK
;
A
#
# COMPACT_ATOMS: atom_id res chain seq x y z
N MET A 1 -11.08 21.96 28.14
CA MET A 1 -9.83 22.14 27.36
C MET A 1 -9.49 20.97 26.44
N LEU A 2 -9.82 19.70 26.77
CA LEU A 2 -9.54 18.53 25.92
C LEU A 2 -10.22 18.56 24.52
N HIS A 3 -11.45 19.06 24.38
CA HIS A 3 -12.15 19.12 23.08
C HIS A 3 -11.49 20.08 22.07
N ARG A 4 -10.83 21.15 22.54
CA ARG A 4 -10.27 22.20 21.68
C ARG A 4 -8.98 21.77 20.98
N ASN A 5 -8.29 20.77 21.54
CA ASN A 5 -7.03 20.26 20.98
C ASN A 5 -7.27 19.20 19.90
N ARG A 6 -8.35 18.39 20.01
CA ARG A 6 -8.67 17.33 19.04
C ARG A 6 -8.91 17.87 17.62
N SER A 7 -9.62 19.01 17.50
CA SER A 7 -9.93 19.62 16.20
C SER A 7 -8.74 20.27 15.49
N LEU A 8 -7.58 20.37 16.16
CA LEU A 8 -6.33 20.89 15.60
C LEU A 8 -5.43 19.78 15.06
N VAL A 9 -5.63 18.53 15.48
CA VAL A 9 -4.82 17.40 15.02
C VAL A 9 -5.22 17.05 13.59
N ARG A 10 -4.27 17.11 12.66
CA ARG A 10 -4.47 16.85 11.22
C ARG A 10 -3.83 15.57 10.73
N TYR A 11 -2.85 15.07 11.47
CA TYR A 11 -2.06 13.91 11.09
C TYR A 11 -1.76 13.08 12.33
N ILE A 12 -2.06 11.79 12.25
CA ILE A 12 -1.63 10.78 13.21
C ILE A 12 -0.89 9.71 12.42
N TRP A 13 0.33 9.43 12.84
CA TRP A 13 1.12 8.33 12.32
C TRP A 13 1.28 7.27 13.40
N LEU A 14 0.73 6.09 13.16
CA LEU A 14 0.98 4.91 13.97
C LEU A 14 2.14 4.13 13.36
N PHE A 15 3.29 4.18 14.03
CA PHE A 15 4.47 3.40 13.69
C PHE A 15 4.60 2.22 14.66
N LEU A 16 4.58 0.99 14.12
CA LEU A 16 4.70 -0.25 14.90
C LEU A 16 6.01 -0.95 14.55
N GLU A 17 6.94 -0.95 15.51
CA GLU A 17 8.19 -1.68 15.43
C GLU A 17 7.99 -3.15 15.83
N LEU A 18 8.36 -4.06 14.94
CA LEU A 18 8.32 -5.50 15.11
C LEU A 18 9.67 -6.00 15.65
N GLN A 19 9.67 -7.20 16.23
CA GLN A 19 10.89 -7.85 16.71
C GLN A 19 11.96 -7.95 15.61
N GLU A 20 13.20 -7.70 15.98
CA GLU A 20 14.39 -7.98 15.17
C GLU A 20 14.51 -9.48 14.87
N TYR A 21 15.14 -9.80 13.75
CA TYR A 21 15.42 -11.17 13.32
C TYR A 21 16.78 -11.26 12.65
N ASP A 22 17.44 -12.41 12.79
CA ASP A 22 18.79 -12.63 12.26
C ASP A 22 18.79 -13.33 10.89
N CYS A 23 19.98 -13.65 10.38
CA CYS A 23 20.12 -14.33 9.08
C CYS A 23 19.55 -15.77 9.07
N ASN A 24 19.28 -16.38 10.22
CA ASN A 24 18.62 -17.69 10.27
C ASN A 24 17.14 -17.57 9.90
N GLU A 25 16.55 -16.39 10.05
CA GLU A 25 15.15 -16.11 9.75
C GLU A 25 14.94 -15.32 8.44
N CYS A 26 15.96 -14.58 7.98
CA CYS A 26 15.81 -13.68 6.84
C CYS A 26 15.58 -14.38 5.48
N ASP A 27 15.87 -15.68 5.39
CA ASP A 27 15.70 -16.53 4.21
C ASP A 27 15.42 -18.00 4.60
N THR A 28 14.54 -18.19 5.59
CA THR A 28 14.25 -19.50 6.16
C THR A 28 13.17 -20.27 5.41
N HIS A 29 13.43 -21.54 5.10
CA HIS A 29 12.41 -22.42 4.51
C HIS A 29 11.51 -23.08 5.57
N ASP A 30 11.67 -22.69 6.83
CA ASP A 30 10.78 -23.10 7.92
C ASP A 30 9.47 -22.28 7.86
N ALA A 31 8.38 -22.98 7.60
CA ALA A 31 7.04 -22.37 7.48
C ALA A 31 6.59 -21.65 8.76
N GLU A 32 7.11 -22.00 9.94
CA GLU A 32 6.78 -21.33 11.20
C GLU A 32 7.52 -19.99 11.37
N LEU A 33 8.76 -19.91 10.90
CA LEU A 33 9.60 -18.70 10.98
C LEU A 33 9.37 -17.74 9.80
N PHE A 34 8.74 -18.25 8.75
CA PHE A 34 8.30 -17.50 7.59
C PHE A 34 7.19 -16.49 7.90
N SER A 35 6.29 -16.82 8.84
CA SER A 35 5.17 -15.96 9.21
C SER A 35 5.58 -14.91 10.25
N ILE A 36 4.86 -13.79 10.28
CA ILE A 36 4.97 -12.80 11.37
C ILE A 36 4.75 -13.53 12.72
N SER A 37 5.62 -13.29 13.70
CA SER A 37 5.53 -13.93 15.01
C SER A 37 4.17 -13.62 15.68
N ASN A 38 3.70 -14.52 16.55
CA ASN A 38 2.45 -14.27 17.31
C ASN A 38 2.52 -12.98 18.14
N ILE A 39 3.71 -12.62 18.63
CA ILE A 39 3.93 -11.38 19.39
C ILE A 39 3.72 -10.17 18.48
N ASN A 40 4.34 -10.17 17.30
CA ASN A 40 4.20 -9.10 16.29
C ASN A 40 2.74 -8.99 15.81
N ASN A 41 2.08 -10.11 15.53
CA ASN A 41 0.66 -10.12 15.16
C ASN A 41 -0.25 -9.56 16.26
N THR A 42 0.04 -9.88 17.53
CA THR A 42 -0.70 -9.33 18.68
C THR A 42 -0.46 -7.83 18.82
N LEU A 43 0.77 -7.36 18.61
CA LEU A 43 1.11 -5.94 18.62
C LEU A 43 0.34 -5.18 17.53
N ILE A 44 0.33 -5.68 16.30
CA ILE A 44 -0.37 -5.04 15.18
C ILE A 44 -1.88 -4.98 15.44
N THR A 45 -2.50 -6.12 15.76
CA THR A 45 -3.95 -6.15 16.03
C THR A 45 -4.34 -5.27 17.21
N THR A 46 -3.62 -5.37 18.33
CA THR A 46 -3.93 -4.59 19.54
C THR A 46 -3.67 -3.10 19.31
N GLY A 47 -2.59 -2.74 18.62
CA GLY A 47 -2.24 -1.36 18.29
C GLY A 47 -3.33 -0.68 17.44
N ILE A 48 -3.75 -1.34 16.36
CA ILE A 48 -4.83 -0.85 15.49
C ILE A 48 -6.16 -0.75 16.26
N LEU A 49 -6.55 -1.79 17.01
CA LEU A 49 -7.80 -1.78 17.78
C LEU A 49 -7.83 -0.66 18.82
N ASN A 50 -6.74 -0.48 19.57
CA ASN A 50 -6.64 0.55 20.60
C ASN A 50 -6.67 1.95 19.99
N LEU A 51 -6.00 2.14 18.85
CA LEU A 51 -6.04 3.41 18.13
C LEU A 51 -7.46 3.73 17.68
N PHE A 52 -8.13 2.81 16.99
CA PHE A 52 -9.50 3.02 16.52
C PHE A 52 -10.45 3.26 17.70
N THR A 53 -10.33 2.50 18.79
CA THR A 53 -11.10 2.72 20.02
C THR A 53 -10.90 4.12 20.59
N THR A 54 -9.64 4.59 20.64
CA THR A 54 -9.30 5.91 21.17
C THR A 54 -9.83 7.04 20.28
N LEU A 55 -9.77 6.87 18.96
CA LEU A 55 -10.24 7.87 17.99
C LEU A 55 -11.76 7.83 17.81
N SER A 56 -12.44 6.74 18.16
CA SER A 56 -13.90 6.59 17.99
C SER A 56 -14.72 7.64 18.75
N VAL A 57 -14.19 8.17 19.84
CA VAL A 57 -14.82 9.24 20.64
C VAL A 57 -14.45 10.65 20.18
N TRP A 58 -13.74 10.77 19.05
CA TRP A 58 -13.43 12.06 18.45
C TRP A 58 -14.58 12.47 17.53
N GLU A 59 -15.10 13.66 17.76
CA GLU A 59 -16.14 14.24 16.92
C GLU A 59 -15.61 14.44 15.49
N PRO A 60 -16.47 14.35 14.46
CA PRO A 60 -16.15 14.80 13.12
C PRO A 60 -15.60 16.22 13.18
N GLY A 61 -14.30 16.34 12.95
CA GLY A 61 -13.56 17.59 13.07
C GLY A 61 -13.16 18.12 11.71
N ASN A 62 -12.13 18.95 11.70
CA ASN A 62 -11.46 19.22 10.45
C ASN A 62 -10.64 17.97 10.05
N SER A 63 -10.53 17.69 8.74
CA SER A 63 -9.93 16.49 8.18
C SER A 63 -8.68 15.97 8.93
N LEU A 64 -8.70 14.68 9.31
CA LEU A 64 -7.63 13.95 10.00
C LEU A 64 -7.11 12.84 9.08
N LEU A 65 -5.81 12.91 8.79
CA LEU A 65 -5.06 11.88 8.10
C LEU A 65 -4.49 10.85 9.08
N LEU A 66 -4.90 9.60 8.91
CA LEU A 66 -4.28 8.46 9.58
C LEU A 66 -3.29 7.77 8.63
N ASP A 67 -2.06 7.57 9.11
CA ASP A 67 -1.02 6.77 8.48
C ASP A 67 -0.59 5.63 9.41
N ILE A 68 -0.39 4.44 8.86
CA ILE A 68 0.01 3.24 9.61
C ILE A 68 1.20 2.61 8.91
N SER A 69 2.30 2.45 9.66
CA SER A 69 3.51 1.78 9.20
C SER A 69 3.89 0.67 10.18
N VAL A 70 4.31 -0.47 9.64
CA VAL A 70 4.71 -1.66 10.39
C VAL A 70 6.05 -2.12 9.86
N HIS A 71 7.02 -2.36 10.74
CA HIS A 71 8.40 -2.59 10.33
C HIS A 71 9.23 -3.34 11.40
N SER A 72 10.12 -4.25 11.00
CA SER A 72 11.19 -4.79 11.88
C SER A 72 12.55 -4.16 11.53
N PRO A 73 13.35 -3.59 12.46
CA PRO A 73 14.65 -2.98 12.16
C PRO A 73 15.53 -3.79 11.20
N SER A 74 15.48 -5.12 11.35
CA SER A 74 16.18 -6.11 10.53
C SER A 74 15.79 -6.13 9.04
N ASP A 75 14.63 -5.61 8.64
CA ASP A 75 14.19 -5.52 7.24
C ASP A 75 15.25 -4.82 6.36
N SER A 76 15.92 -3.81 6.92
CA SER A 76 16.99 -3.05 6.25
C SER A 76 18.41 -3.57 6.51
N GLU A 77 18.57 -4.53 7.42
CA GLU A 77 19.88 -5.11 7.75
C GLU A 77 20.28 -6.19 6.75
N HIS A 78 19.30 -6.89 6.18
CA HIS A 78 19.48 -8.06 5.32
C HIS A 78 19.35 -7.72 3.83
N TRP A 79 18.36 -8.33 3.16
CA TRP A 79 18.14 -8.26 1.72
C TRP A 79 17.68 -6.88 1.21
N PHE A 80 17.01 -6.08 2.05
CA PHE A 80 16.34 -4.84 1.62
C PHE A 80 16.94 -3.60 2.25
N LYS A 81 18.28 -3.45 2.14
CA LYS A 81 19.00 -2.31 2.73
C LYS A 81 18.43 -0.95 2.34
N TYR A 82 17.79 -0.81 1.18
CA TYR A 82 17.18 0.45 0.72
C TYR A 82 15.95 0.89 1.52
N LEU A 83 15.35 0.02 2.32
CA LEU A 83 14.21 0.40 3.14
C LEU A 83 14.64 1.43 4.19
N THR A 84 13.84 2.50 4.27
CA THR A 84 13.97 3.57 5.25
C THR A 84 12.62 3.74 5.93
N PHE A 85 12.63 3.89 7.24
CA PHE A 85 11.41 3.84 8.08
C PHE A 85 11.06 5.22 8.62
N GLU A 86 11.27 6.22 7.78
CA GLU A 86 10.93 7.61 8.04
C GLU A 86 9.56 7.93 7.44
N PRO A 87 8.81 8.88 8.00
CA PRO A 87 7.55 9.28 7.41
C PRO A 87 7.85 9.97 6.06
N ASP A 88 7.24 9.48 4.98
CA ASP A 88 7.33 10.07 3.64
C ASP A 88 6.84 11.53 3.59
N VAL A 89 6.13 11.96 4.64
CA VAL A 89 5.74 13.36 4.82
C VAL A 89 6.97 14.14 5.30
N ALA A 90 7.84 14.53 4.37
CA ALA A 90 8.45 15.83 4.49
C ALA A 90 7.30 16.82 4.75
N PHE A 91 7.39 17.64 5.80
CA PHE A 91 6.41 18.68 6.14
C PHE A 91 6.36 19.79 5.06
N ASP A 92 6.18 19.42 3.79
CA ASP A 92 6.16 20.30 2.62
C ASP A 92 4.79 20.97 2.43
N MET A 93 3.86 20.87 3.39
CA MET A 93 2.68 21.73 3.38
C MET A 93 3.00 23.19 3.75
N PHE A 94 4.20 23.52 4.27
CA PHE A 94 4.51 24.91 4.64
C PHE A 94 5.92 25.47 4.37
N ASP A 95 6.92 24.73 3.89
CA ASP A 95 8.21 25.37 3.60
C ASP A 95 8.95 24.82 2.38
N ARG A 96 9.28 25.72 1.45
CA ARG A 96 10.26 25.46 0.40
C ARG A 96 11.65 25.37 1.04
N ASN A 97 12.20 24.17 1.20
CA ASN A 97 13.66 24.04 1.15
C ASN A 97 14.12 22.63 0.74
N PRO A 98 14.49 22.40 -0.54
CA PRO A 98 14.79 21.06 -1.02
C PRO A 98 16.24 20.63 -0.79
N HIS A 99 16.83 20.77 0.41
CA HIS A 99 18.24 20.39 0.62
C HIS A 99 18.55 19.78 1.99
N THR A 100 18.22 18.49 2.16
CA THR A 100 19.08 17.55 2.90
C THR A 100 18.90 16.15 2.32
N LYS A 101 19.50 15.90 1.15
CA LYS A 101 19.94 14.53 0.84
C LYS A 101 21.14 14.27 1.75
N THR A 102 20.88 13.68 2.91
CA THR A 102 21.93 13.07 3.71
C THR A 102 22.59 12.03 2.80
N SER A 103 23.79 12.33 2.32
CA SER A 103 24.62 11.38 1.58
C SER A 103 24.76 10.15 2.46
N MET A 104 24.09 9.05 2.08
CA MET A 104 24.23 7.80 2.80
C MET A 104 25.73 7.44 2.81
N PRO A 105 26.31 7.10 3.97
CA PRO A 105 27.65 6.54 4.00
C PRO A 105 27.69 5.33 3.05
N VAL A 106 28.81 5.14 2.35
CA VAL A 106 29.01 3.99 1.45
C VAL A 106 28.59 2.74 2.20
N ARG A 107 27.46 2.15 1.81
CA ARG A 107 26.94 0.99 2.50
C ARG A 107 27.95 -0.14 2.33
N PRO A 108 28.38 -0.78 3.43
CA PRO A 108 29.38 -1.82 3.37
C PRO A 108 28.93 -2.93 2.42
N THR A 109 29.90 -3.53 1.74
CA THR A 109 29.68 -4.73 0.94
C THR A 109 29.17 -5.85 1.84
N ASP A 110 28.06 -6.46 1.42
CA ASP A 110 27.41 -7.58 2.09
C ASP A 110 27.15 -8.65 1.03
N HIS A 111 28.15 -9.52 0.86
CA HIS A 111 28.09 -10.60 -0.11
C HIS A 111 26.98 -11.62 0.20
N HIS A 112 26.57 -11.75 1.46
CA HIS A 112 25.56 -12.71 1.87
C HIS A 112 24.17 -12.33 1.32
N HIS A 113 23.85 -11.03 1.37
CA HIS A 113 22.60 -10.48 0.85
C HIS A 113 22.72 -9.85 -0.55
N GLY A 114 23.82 -10.14 -1.26
CA GLY A 114 24.01 -9.72 -2.65
C GLY A 114 24.33 -8.23 -2.84
N TRP A 115 24.81 -7.51 -1.83
CA TRP A 115 25.18 -6.09 -1.93
C TRP A 115 26.69 -5.93 -2.12
N ILE A 116 27.11 -5.17 -3.13
CA ILE A 116 28.51 -4.81 -3.38
C ILE A 116 28.59 -3.31 -3.59
N ALA A 117 29.39 -2.62 -2.77
CA ALA A 117 29.58 -1.17 -2.83
C ALA A 117 28.25 -0.36 -2.86
N GLY A 118 27.25 -0.80 -2.09
CA GLY A 118 25.94 -0.16 -2.03
C GLY A 118 24.99 -0.47 -3.19
N SER A 119 25.36 -1.34 -4.14
CA SER A 119 24.48 -1.82 -5.21
C SER A 119 24.11 -3.29 -5.02
N ARG A 120 22.83 -3.62 -5.24
CA ARG A 120 22.35 -5.02 -5.21
C ARG A 120 22.70 -5.72 -6.52
N ASN A 121 23.49 -6.78 -6.42
CA ASN A 121 23.95 -7.63 -7.52
C ASN A 121 23.25 -8.98 -7.58
N SER A 122 22.70 -9.46 -6.46
CA SER A 122 21.90 -10.68 -6.40
C SER A 122 20.50 -10.34 -5.92
N ILE A 123 19.49 -10.96 -6.54
CA ILE A 123 18.11 -10.86 -6.07
C ILE A 123 17.93 -11.71 -4.79
N PRO A 124 17.03 -11.30 -3.88
CA PRO A 124 16.61 -12.14 -2.76
C PRO A 124 15.91 -13.42 -3.23
N SER A 125 15.83 -14.42 -2.37
CA SER A 125 14.91 -15.54 -2.60
C SER A 125 13.45 -15.07 -2.50
N LEU A 126 12.49 -15.89 -2.96
CA LEU A 126 11.07 -15.60 -2.76
C LEU A 126 10.72 -15.54 -1.26
N VAL A 127 11.33 -16.40 -0.45
CA VAL A 127 11.12 -16.48 0.99
C VAL A 127 11.58 -15.21 1.68
N ALA A 128 12.76 -14.71 1.33
CA ALA A 128 13.27 -13.44 1.85
C ALA A 128 12.35 -12.26 1.49
N VAL A 129 11.78 -12.28 0.27
CA VAL A 129 10.76 -11.31 -0.14
C VAL A 129 9.51 -11.46 0.72
N GLU A 130 9.01 -12.65 0.97
CA GLU A 130 7.80 -12.88 1.76
C GLU A 130 8.00 -12.64 3.27
N LYS A 131 9.22 -12.72 3.81
CA LYS A 131 9.49 -12.37 5.21
C LYS A 131 9.22 -10.88 5.50
N VAL A 132 9.71 -10.02 4.61
CA VAL A 132 9.55 -8.56 4.73
C VAL A 132 8.26 -8.09 4.08
N PHE A 133 7.88 -8.75 3.00
CA PHE A 133 6.76 -8.39 2.16
C PHE A 133 5.56 -9.34 2.17
N GLY A 134 5.48 -10.18 3.20
CA GLY A 134 4.36 -11.11 3.39
C GLY A 134 3.08 -10.43 3.85
N GLU A 135 2.03 -11.24 3.93
CA GLU A 135 0.72 -10.81 4.41
C GLU A 135 0.75 -10.47 5.91
N ILE A 136 0.19 -9.31 6.25
CA ILE A 136 -0.11 -8.99 7.64
C ILE A 136 -1.24 -9.91 8.08
N PHE A 137 -0.98 -10.83 9.00
CA PHE A 137 -1.92 -11.85 9.48
C PHE A 137 -2.11 -13.13 8.63
N GLY A 138 -1.21 -13.42 7.68
CA GLY A 138 -1.31 -14.56 6.74
C GLY A 138 -1.46 -15.98 7.35
N GLY A 139 -1.29 -16.14 8.67
CA GLY A 139 -1.57 -17.40 9.39
C GLY A 139 -1.88 -17.25 10.88
N SER A 140 -1.83 -16.03 11.43
CA SER A 140 -2.06 -15.71 12.84
C SER A 140 -2.33 -14.20 12.96
N PRO A 141 -3.18 -13.71 13.88
CA PRO A 141 -3.89 -14.46 14.92
C PRO A 141 -5.16 -15.15 14.39
N PHE A 142 -5.49 -14.97 13.10
CA PHE A 142 -6.71 -15.48 12.52
C PHE A 142 -6.47 -16.83 11.84
N LYS A 143 -7.38 -17.78 12.07
CA LYS A 143 -7.33 -19.11 11.45
C LYS A 143 -7.88 -19.11 10.02
N SER A 144 -8.42 -17.99 9.55
CA SER A 144 -9.01 -17.83 8.22
C SER A 144 -9.21 -16.36 7.86
N LEU A 145 -9.22 -16.03 6.57
CA LEU A 145 -9.57 -14.70 6.05
C LEU A 145 -10.94 -14.21 6.54
N LYS A 146 -11.90 -15.12 6.76
CA LYS A 146 -13.22 -14.76 7.30
C LYS A 146 -13.15 -14.24 8.74
N GLN A 147 -12.24 -14.79 9.56
CA GLN A 147 -12.04 -14.30 10.92
C GLN A 147 -11.33 -12.94 10.92
N GLU A 148 -10.37 -12.77 10.02
CA GLU A 148 -9.72 -11.48 9.81
C GLU A 148 -10.74 -10.41 9.38
N ASP A 149 -11.60 -10.73 8.40
CA ASP A 149 -12.69 -9.85 7.97
C ASP A 149 -13.61 -9.45 9.14
N GLN A 150 -14.08 -10.44 9.90
CA GLN A 150 -14.92 -10.19 11.07
C GLN A 150 -14.23 -9.32 12.12
N TRP A 151 -12.91 -9.38 12.23
CA TRP A 151 -12.15 -8.51 13.12
C TRP A 151 -12.11 -7.08 12.59
N TRP A 152 -11.82 -6.88 11.30
CA TRP A 152 -11.86 -5.57 10.64
C TRP A 152 -13.24 -4.90 10.77
N GLN A 153 -14.32 -5.64 10.54
CA GLN A 153 -15.70 -5.15 10.65
C GLN A 153 -16.12 -4.81 12.09
N ARG A 154 -15.38 -5.27 13.09
CA ARG A 154 -15.63 -4.98 14.51
C ARG A 154 -14.84 -3.78 15.03
N LEU A 155 -13.93 -3.23 14.24
CA LEU A 155 -13.27 -1.99 14.62
C LEU A 155 -14.33 -0.89 14.80
N PRO A 156 -14.22 -0.08 15.87
CA PRO A 156 -15.16 0.99 16.09
C PRO A 156 -15.04 2.03 14.97
N LEU A 157 -16.19 2.60 14.58
CA LEU A 157 -16.22 3.70 13.62
C LEU A 157 -15.41 4.87 14.16
N VAL A 158 -14.63 5.52 13.29
CA VAL A 158 -13.82 6.68 13.64
C VAL A 158 -14.24 7.86 12.76
N PRO A 159 -15.29 8.61 13.14
CA PRO A 159 -15.84 9.67 12.30
C PRO A 159 -14.88 10.83 12.03
N ALA A 160 -13.87 11.00 12.89
CA ALA A 160 -12.86 12.03 12.72
C ALA A 160 -11.88 11.74 11.58
N ILE A 161 -11.66 10.46 11.22
CA ILE A 161 -10.76 10.09 10.12
C ILE A 161 -11.50 10.29 8.80
N THR A 162 -11.09 11.32 8.09
CA THR A 162 -11.55 11.62 6.72
C THR A 162 -10.50 11.22 5.69
N ASP A 163 -9.24 11.06 6.07
CA ASP A 163 -8.16 10.73 5.17
C ASP A 163 -7.39 9.52 5.72
N PHE A 164 -7.17 8.50 4.89
CA PHE A 164 -6.47 7.27 5.28
C PHE A 164 -5.40 7.01 4.24
N ARG A 165 -4.16 7.19 4.66
CA ARG A 165 -3.01 6.75 3.90
C ARG A 165 -2.61 5.41 4.49
N LYS A 166 -2.73 4.34 3.70
CA LYS A 166 -2.04 3.11 4.04
C LYS A 166 -0.72 3.11 3.31
N PHE A 167 0.35 3.42 4.02
CA PHE A 167 1.66 3.02 3.55
C PHE A 167 1.77 1.51 3.77
N THR A 168 1.42 0.72 2.76
CA THR A 168 1.78 -0.69 2.75
C THR A 168 3.29 -0.76 2.56
N MET A 169 4.03 -0.69 3.67
CA MET A 169 5.31 -1.34 3.75
C MET A 169 4.99 -2.81 3.49
N SER A 170 5.34 -3.27 2.30
CA SER A 170 4.81 -4.46 1.66
C SER A 170 3.41 -4.40 1.07
N LEU A 171 3.34 -4.14 -0.23
CA LEU A 171 2.90 -5.19 -1.13
C LEU A 171 3.91 -5.19 -2.26
N GLY A 172 5.04 -5.84 -2.02
CA GLY A 172 5.88 -6.30 -3.11
C GLY A 172 5.03 -7.24 -3.94
N ARG A 173 4.66 -6.84 -5.15
CA ARG A 173 4.10 -7.79 -6.12
C ARG A 173 5.26 -8.64 -6.64
N SER A 174 5.87 -9.46 -5.79
CA SER A 174 6.18 -10.82 -6.21
C SER A 174 4.83 -11.34 -6.66
N GLY A 175 4.65 -11.59 -7.95
CA GLY A 175 3.36 -11.92 -8.56
C GLY A 175 2.79 -13.28 -8.13
N LEU A 176 2.80 -13.57 -6.84
CA LEU A 176 2.00 -14.58 -6.17
C LEU A 176 0.56 -14.04 -6.14
N MET A 177 -0.07 -14.03 -7.31
CA MET A 177 -1.38 -13.43 -7.59
C MET A 177 -2.56 -14.06 -6.81
N ILE A 178 -2.34 -14.90 -5.81
CA ILE A 178 -3.40 -15.72 -5.20
C ILE A 178 -3.67 -15.36 -3.74
N TYR A 179 -2.67 -14.96 -2.96
CA TYR A 179 -2.87 -14.75 -1.52
C TYR A 179 -3.23 -13.28 -1.20
N SER A 180 -2.46 -12.30 -1.69
CA SER A 180 -2.61 -10.88 -1.31
C SER A 180 -3.91 -10.20 -1.74
N ASN A 181 -4.70 -10.84 -2.62
CA ASN A 181 -5.98 -10.28 -3.06
C ASN A 181 -7.03 -10.29 -1.95
N GLY A 182 -6.97 -11.27 -1.05
CA GLY A 182 -7.92 -11.39 0.06
C GLY A 182 -7.91 -10.14 0.94
N GLN A 183 -6.74 -9.76 1.46
CA GLN A 183 -6.62 -8.67 2.42
C GLN A 183 -6.77 -7.27 1.81
N ILE A 184 -6.39 -7.08 0.55
CA ILE A 184 -6.72 -5.85 -0.17
C ILE A 184 -8.24 -5.72 -0.28
N ASN A 185 -8.96 -6.81 -0.59
CA ASN A 185 -10.42 -6.79 -0.57
C ASN A 185 -10.96 -6.51 0.82
N LEU A 186 -10.45 -7.17 1.87
CA LEU A 186 -10.89 -6.94 3.25
C LEU A 186 -10.65 -5.49 3.70
N LEU A 187 -9.52 -4.90 3.30
CA LEU A 187 -9.27 -3.48 3.50
C LEU A 187 -10.37 -2.66 2.83
N PHE A 188 -10.60 -2.83 1.52
CA PHE A 188 -11.63 -2.08 0.80
C PHE A 188 -13.06 -2.33 1.31
N GLU A 189 -13.37 -3.54 1.77
CA GLU A 189 -14.67 -3.92 2.35
C GLU A 189 -14.86 -3.41 3.78
N SER A 190 -13.77 -3.07 4.48
CA SER A 190 -13.80 -2.42 5.81
C SER A 190 -13.66 -0.90 5.76
N LEU A 191 -13.25 -0.31 4.62
CA LEU A 191 -13.26 1.14 4.41
C LEU A 191 -14.62 1.83 4.62
N PRO A 192 -15.80 1.20 4.43
CA PRO A 192 -17.09 1.80 4.78
C PRO A 192 -17.24 2.20 6.26
N CYS A 193 -16.36 1.70 7.15
CA CYS A 193 -16.30 2.11 8.55
C CYS A 193 -15.69 3.50 8.77
N ALA A 194 -15.13 4.13 7.73
CA ALA A 194 -14.60 5.49 7.74
C ALA A 194 -15.34 6.37 6.71
N GLN A 195 -15.56 7.65 7.02
CA GLN A 195 -16.04 8.64 6.05
C GLN A 195 -14.89 9.05 5.12
N LEU A 196 -14.33 8.07 4.42
CA LEU A 196 -13.06 8.24 3.76
C LEU A 196 -13.19 9.12 2.51
N GLN A 197 -12.49 10.25 2.52
CA GLN A 197 -12.31 11.19 1.43
C GLN A 197 -11.02 10.91 0.65
N LYS A 198 -9.95 10.45 1.30
CA LYS A 198 -8.65 10.22 0.63
C LYS A 198 -8.09 8.85 0.90
N LEU A 199 -7.73 8.15 -0.17
CA LEU A 199 -7.08 6.85 -0.14
C LEU A 199 -5.83 6.85 -1.02
N ILE A 200 -4.69 6.55 -0.41
CA ILE A 200 -3.41 6.39 -1.11
C ILE A 200 -2.89 4.98 -0.81
N ILE A 201 -2.69 4.18 -1.85
CA ILE A 201 -2.06 2.86 -1.77
C ILE A 201 -0.93 2.78 -2.79
N PHE A 202 0.27 2.46 -2.31
CA PHE A 202 1.46 2.30 -3.13
C PHE A 202 1.96 0.85 -3.01
N GLY A 203 2.16 0.19 -4.15
CA GLY A 203 2.85 -1.09 -4.24
C GLY A 203 4.33 -0.89 -4.59
N ASN A 204 5.22 -1.64 -3.96
CA ASN A 204 6.62 -1.69 -4.40
C ASN A 204 6.73 -2.63 -5.61
N PHE A 205 7.34 -2.16 -6.70
CA PHE A 205 7.50 -2.92 -7.93
C PHE A 205 8.97 -2.96 -8.34
N GLU A 206 9.52 -4.17 -8.41
CA GLU A 206 10.86 -4.46 -8.89
C GLU A 206 10.77 -5.26 -10.19
N GLN A 207 11.27 -4.71 -11.29
CA GLN A 207 11.16 -5.31 -12.63
C GLN A 207 11.91 -6.63 -12.77
N THR A 208 12.94 -6.87 -11.96
CA THR A 208 13.75 -8.10 -12.07
C THR A 208 13.01 -9.32 -11.54
N TYR A 209 12.00 -9.14 -10.68
CA TYR A 209 11.31 -10.24 -9.99
C TYR A 209 10.45 -11.11 -10.94
N PRO A 210 9.61 -10.56 -11.84
CA PRO A 210 8.87 -11.37 -12.81
C PRO A 210 9.75 -12.29 -13.67
N ALA A 211 10.89 -11.78 -14.15
CA ALA A 211 11.82 -12.58 -14.94
C ALA A 211 12.50 -13.69 -14.12
N SER A 212 12.74 -13.43 -12.83
CA SER A 212 13.55 -14.30 -11.98
C SER A 212 12.74 -15.36 -11.23
N TYR A 213 11.49 -15.07 -10.87
CA TYR A 213 10.62 -15.99 -10.12
C TYR A 213 9.58 -16.70 -11.01
N GLY A 214 9.59 -16.45 -12.33
CA GLY A 214 8.77 -17.18 -13.29
C GLY A 214 7.27 -17.16 -12.99
N SER A 215 6.62 -18.33 -12.98
CA SER A 215 5.16 -18.46 -12.78
C SER A 215 4.67 -18.01 -11.40
N TYR A 216 5.56 -17.95 -10.39
CA TYR A 216 5.25 -17.38 -9.08
C TYR A 216 5.18 -15.86 -9.11
N CYS A 217 5.56 -15.24 -10.23
CA CYS A 217 5.44 -13.82 -10.48
C CYS A 217 4.74 -13.55 -11.81
N GLY A 218 3.41 -13.60 -11.81
CA GLY A 218 2.63 -13.24 -12.99
C GLY A 218 3.04 -11.85 -13.50
N PRO A 219 3.38 -11.71 -14.79
CA PRO A 219 3.82 -10.42 -15.30
C PRO A 219 2.70 -9.42 -15.12
N THR A 220 1.42 -9.76 -15.28
CA THR A 220 0.35 -8.78 -15.49
C THR A 220 -0.28 -8.24 -14.19
N ARG A 221 -0.41 -6.89 -14.06
CA ARG A 221 -1.10 -6.23 -12.92
C ARG A 221 -2.63 -6.29 -13.04
N ILE A 222 -3.17 -7.46 -13.33
CA ILE A 222 -4.62 -7.65 -13.44
C ILE A 222 -5.18 -7.64 -12.02
N PRO A 223 -5.98 -6.64 -11.63
CA PRO A 223 -6.72 -6.72 -10.38
C PRO A 223 -7.67 -7.91 -10.46
N SER A 224 -7.79 -8.68 -9.38
CA SER A 224 -8.88 -9.64 -9.29
C SER A 224 -10.22 -8.92 -9.47
N SER A 225 -11.26 -9.65 -9.91
CA SER A 225 -12.62 -9.10 -10.04
C SER A 225 -13.09 -8.47 -8.72
N SER A 226 -12.72 -9.09 -7.60
CA SER A 226 -13.01 -8.60 -6.24
C SER A 226 -12.32 -7.27 -5.92
N ILE A 227 -11.01 -7.13 -6.20
CA ILE A 227 -10.29 -5.86 -5.95
C ILE A 227 -10.89 -4.75 -6.79
N SER A 228 -11.19 -5.05 -8.05
CA SER A 228 -11.79 -4.08 -8.96
C SER A 228 -13.14 -3.61 -8.45
N LYS A 229 -13.98 -4.53 -7.98
CA LYS A 229 -15.29 -4.21 -7.39
C LYS A 229 -15.14 -3.38 -6.11
N ALA A 230 -14.22 -3.75 -5.23
CA ALA A 230 -14.01 -3.07 -3.96
C ALA A 230 -13.47 -1.64 -4.17
N LEU A 231 -12.56 -1.47 -5.14
CA LEU A 231 -12.09 -0.17 -5.60
C LEU A 231 -13.18 0.71 -6.21
N THR A 232 -13.99 0.13 -7.10
CA THR A 232 -15.16 0.80 -7.68
C THR A 232 -16.11 1.26 -6.58
N ASN A 233 -16.37 0.41 -5.58
CA ASN A 233 -17.23 0.78 -4.45
C ASN A 233 -16.65 1.92 -3.61
N ALA A 234 -15.35 1.86 -3.28
CA ALA A 234 -14.67 2.91 -2.54
C ALA A 234 -14.63 4.24 -3.32
N SER A 235 -14.46 4.19 -4.65
CA SER A 235 -14.41 5.39 -5.50
C SER A 235 -15.69 6.24 -5.51
N PHE A 236 -16.82 5.70 -5.04
CA PHE A 236 -18.05 6.48 -4.92
C PHE A 236 -18.02 7.50 -3.78
N THR A 237 -17.25 7.24 -2.72
CA THR A 237 -17.18 8.10 -1.54
C THR A 237 -15.93 8.99 -1.55
N LEU A 238 -14.86 8.53 -2.20
CA LEU A 238 -13.56 9.20 -2.20
C LEU A 238 -13.53 10.48 -3.05
N GLU A 239 -12.81 11.48 -2.54
CA GLU A 239 -12.36 12.69 -3.22
C GLU A 239 -10.98 12.49 -3.86
N HIS A 240 -10.08 11.76 -3.20
CA HIS A 240 -8.71 11.54 -3.64
C HIS A 240 -8.39 10.04 -3.67
N LEU A 241 -7.99 9.53 -4.82
CA LEU A 241 -7.59 8.13 -5.00
C LEU A 241 -6.23 8.04 -5.69
N SER A 242 -5.22 7.52 -4.98
CA SER A 242 -3.92 7.17 -5.54
C SER A 242 -3.71 5.67 -5.42
N ILE A 243 -3.54 4.98 -6.55
CA ILE A 243 -3.24 3.55 -6.57
C ILE A 243 -2.06 3.32 -7.50
N SER A 244 -0.88 3.14 -6.93
CA SER A 244 0.35 2.95 -7.70
C SER A 244 0.77 1.48 -7.65
N PHE A 245 1.09 0.91 -8.81
CA PHE A 245 1.65 -0.44 -8.99
C PHE A 245 0.77 -1.62 -8.54
N ILE A 246 -0.49 -1.35 -8.14
CA ILE A 246 -1.45 -2.36 -7.68
C ILE A 246 -2.46 -2.72 -8.78
N VAL A 247 -2.87 -1.75 -9.60
CA VAL A 247 -3.85 -1.94 -10.67
C VAL A 247 -3.33 -1.32 -11.97
N GLU A 248 -3.32 -2.07 -13.07
CA GLU A 248 -3.16 -1.43 -14.40
C GLU A 248 -4.37 -0.57 -14.71
N VAL A 249 -4.11 0.65 -15.19
CA VAL A 249 -5.13 1.64 -15.60
C VAL A 249 -6.23 1.05 -16.48
N ASN A 250 -5.87 0.26 -17.50
CA ASN A 250 -6.85 -0.32 -18.43
C ASN A 250 -7.85 -1.25 -17.73
N HIS A 251 -7.41 -1.97 -16.69
CA HIS A 251 -8.31 -2.82 -15.92
C HIS A 251 -9.21 -1.98 -15.02
N PHE A 252 -8.68 -0.95 -14.37
CA PHE A 252 -9.49 -0.02 -13.57
C PHE A 252 -10.64 0.58 -14.39
N PHE A 253 -10.36 0.98 -15.64
CA PHE A 253 -11.39 1.52 -16.53
C PHE A 253 -12.26 0.48 -17.24
N LYS A 254 -11.94 -0.82 -17.17
CA LYS A 254 -12.72 -1.87 -17.86
C LYS A 254 -14.02 -2.20 -17.13
N PHE A 255 -14.05 -2.08 -15.80
CA PHE A 255 -15.23 -2.37 -14.97
C PHE A 255 -16.26 -1.21 -14.96
N ARG A 256 -16.42 -0.57 -16.11
CA ARG A 256 -17.39 0.51 -16.34
C ARG A 256 -18.79 -0.06 -16.47
N GLU A 257 -19.48 -0.26 -15.34
CA GLU A 257 -20.94 -0.36 -15.38
C GLU A 257 -21.53 0.94 -15.96
N LEU A 258 -22.67 0.83 -16.65
CA LEU A 258 -23.35 1.97 -17.28
C LEU A 258 -23.70 3.09 -16.27
N SER A 259 -23.81 2.74 -14.99
CA SER A 259 -24.14 3.60 -13.85
C SER A 259 -22.93 4.15 -13.08
N TRP A 260 -21.69 3.76 -13.42
CA TRP A 260 -20.51 4.20 -12.65
C TRP A 260 -20.29 5.70 -12.80
N LYS A 261 -20.55 6.43 -11.72
CA LYS A 261 -20.25 7.86 -11.54
C LYS A 261 -19.45 7.98 -10.25
N CYS A 262 -18.28 8.62 -10.29
CA CYS A 262 -17.53 8.95 -9.07
C CYS A 262 -17.77 10.44 -8.79
N PRO A 263 -18.88 10.82 -8.12
CA PRO A 263 -19.29 12.21 -8.05
C PRO A 263 -18.34 13.05 -7.18
N ASN A 264 -17.66 12.46 -6.21
CA ASN A 264 -16.85 13.21 -5.26
C ASN A 264 -15.37 13.30 -5.67
N LEU A 265 -14.93 12.45 -6.61
CA LEU A 265 -13.52 12.31 -6.95
C LEU A 265 -12.99 13.56 -7.65
N THR A 266 -12.06 14.27 -7.01
CA THR A 266 -11.36 15.46 -7.53
C THR A 266 -9.95 15.13 -7.99
N TRP A 267 -9.32 14.09 -7.43
CA TRP A 267 -7.95 13.69 -7.74
C TRP A 267 -7.82 12.18 -7.94
N LEU A 268 -7.23 11.76 -9.06
CA LEU A 268 -6.98 10.36 -9.39
C LEU A 268 -5.54 10.15 -9.90
N ALA A 269 -4.78 9.26 -9.27
CA ALA A 269 -3.50 8.79 -9.81
C ALA A 269 -3.45 7.27 -9.94
N LEU A 270 -2.99 6.81 -11.11
CA LEU A 270 -2.90 5.40 -11.47
C LEU A 270 -1.60 5.12 -12.24
N THR A 271 -1.16 3.87 -12.27
CA THR A 271 0.05 3.45 -13.02
C THR A 271 -0.29 2.58 -14.23
N SER A 272 0.38 2.79 -15.36
CA SER A 272 0.31 1.89 -16.52
C SER A 272 1.67 1.57 -17.12
N ARG A 273 1.84 0.34 -17.59
CA ARG A 273 3.03 -0.11 -18.32
C ARG A 273 3.08 0.32 -19.78
N LEU A 274 1.96 0.80 -20.30
CA LEU A 274 1.87 1.28 -21.67
C LEU A 274 2.48 2.68 -21.84
N LEU A 275 2.92 3.33 -20.75
CA LEU A 275 3.53 4.66 -20.78
C LEU A 275 5.05 4.57 -20.97
N ILE A 276 5.47 3.80 -21.97
CA ILE A 276 6.88 3.58 -22.35
C ILE A 276 7.10 3.87 -23.84
N PRO A 277 8.33 4.23 -24.28
CA PRO A 277 8.60 4.54 -25.68
C PRO A 277 8.38 3.37 -26.65
N GLN A 278 8.45 2.11 -26.19
CA GLN A 278 8.42 0.92 -27.03
C GLN A 278 7.00 0.35 -27.26
N VAL A 279 5.97 0.96 -26.68
CA VAL A 279 4.58 0.51 -26.82
C VAL A 279 4.06 0.74 -28.24
N LEU A 280 3.12 -0.09 -28.69
CA LEU A 280 2.41 0.18 -29.94
C LEU A 280 1.56 1.46 -29.80
N PRO A 281 1.63 2.41 -30.75
CA PRO A 281 0.86 3.66 -30.68
C PRO A 281 -0.65 3.43 -30.47
N ALA A 282 -1.20 2.38 -31.08
CA ALA A 282 -2.62 2.04 -30.92
C ALA A 282 -3.00 1.67 -29.48
N GLU A 283 -2.12 0.96 -28.74
CA GLU A 283 -2.38 0.57 -27.36
C GLU A 283 -2.32 1.77 -26.41
N LEU A 284 -1.37 2.69 -26.65
CA LEU A 284 -1.30 3.95 -25.94
C LEU A 284 -2.54 4.82 -26.21
N ASP A 285 -2.96 4.91 -27.47
CA ASP A 285 -4.16 5.67 -27.83
C ASP A 285 -5.42 5.07 -27.17
N ASP A 286 -5.54 3.75 -27.13
CA ASP A 286 -6.65 3.06 -26.46
C ASP A 286 -6.68 3.36 -24.95
N LEU A 287 -5.52 3.34 -24.29
CA LEU A 287 -5.37 3.75 -22.89
C LEU A 287 -5.83 5.20 -22.68
N LEU A 288 -5.35 6.13 -23.49
CA LEU A 288 -5.68 7.55 -23.37
C LEU A 288 -7.16 7.83 -23.63
N ARG A 289 -7.76 7.16 -24.63
CA ARG A 289 -9.21 7.23 -24.88
C ARG A 289 -10.01 6.65 -23.72
N ALA A 290 -9.55 5.54 -23.13
CA ALA A 290 -10.17 4.97 -21.95
C ALA A 290 -10.09 5.94 -20.75
N ALA A 291 -8.96 6.61 -20.53
CA ALA A 291 -8.80 7.61 -19.49
C ALA A 291 -9.73 8.81 -19.69
N ALA A 292 -9.76 9.37 -20.90
CA ALA A 292 -10.66 10.48 -21.24
C ALA A 292 -12.13 10.10 -21.01
N ALA A 293 -12.56 8.91 -21.46
CA ALA A 293 -13.92 8.42 -21.23
C ALA A 293 -14.24 8.17 -19.75
N ALA A 294 -13.23 7.89 -18.91
CA ALA A 294 -13.42 7.75 -17.47
C ALA A 294 -13.57 9.12 -16.80
N ALA A 295 -12.75 10.11 -17.19
CA ALA A 295 -12.83 11.48 -16.69
C ALA A 295 -14.23 12.08 -16.93
N MET A 296 -14.83 11.82 -18.10
CA MET A 296 -16.20 12.28 -18.41
C MET A 296 -17.28 11.70 -17.47
N LYS A 297 -16.99 10.63 -16.74
CA LYS A 297 -17.88 10.02 -15.73
C LYS A 297 -17.58 10.48 -14.29
N MET A 298 -16.61 11.37 -14.11
CA MET A 298 -16.15 11.90 -12.83
C MET A 298 -16.38 13.43 -12.84
N PRO A 299 -17.60 13.90 -12.54
CA PRO A 299 -18.01 15.28 -12.85
C PRO A 299 -17.24 16.37 -12.09
N ASN A 300 -16.63 16.03 -10.96
CA ASN A 300 -15.83 16.95 -10.14
C ASN A 300 -14.32 16.67 -10.25
N LEU A 301 -13.88 15.85 -11.21
CA LEU A 301 -12.47 15.52 -11.35
C LEU A 301 -11.67 16.72 -11.85
N GLU A 302 -10.72 17.16 -11.04
CA GLU A 302 -9.83 18.29 -11.34
C GLU A 302 -8.48 17.80 -11.86
N ILE A 303 -7.96 16.71 -11.31
CA ILE A 303 -6.62 16.20 -11.60
C ILE A 303 -6.68 14.69 -11.89
N MET A 304 -6.12 14.29 -13.03
CA MET A 304 -5.83 12.90 -13.36
C MET A 304 -4.35 12.74 -13.71
N GLU A 305 -3.66 11.88 -12.96
CA GLU A 305 -2.26 11.55 -13.19
C GLU A 305 -2.13 10.08 -13.64
N LEU A 306 -1.45 9.88 -14.77
CA LEU A 306 -1.13 8.55 -15.28
C LEU A 306 0.40 8.39 -15.25
N TRP A 307 0.87 7.47 -14.42
CA TRP A 307 2.28 7.28 -14.14
C TRP A 307 2.83 6.06 -14.88
N ASN A 308 4.05 6.17 -15.42
CA ASN A 308 4.74 5.01 -15.97
C ASN A 308 4.96 3.96 -14.87
N GLY A 309 4.43 2.78 -15.12
CA GLY A 309 4.54 1.62 -14.25
C GLY A 309 5.73 0.72 -14.56
N GLU A 310 6.51 0.98 -15.61
CA GLU A 310 7.79 0.31 -15.88
C GLU A 310 8.92 1.15 -15.27
N LYS A 311 9.55 0.65 -14.20
CA LYS A 311 10.77 1.22 -13.59
C LYS A 311 11.94 0.28 -13.77
#